data_AF-A0A3P8GV88-F1
#
_entry.id   AF-A0A3P8GV88-F1
#
_cell.length_a   1.000
_cell.length_b   1.000
_cell.length_c   1.000
_cell.angle_alpha   90.00
_cell.angle_beta   90.00
_cell.angle_gamma   90.00
#
_symmetry.space_group_name_H-M   'P 1'
#
loop_
_entity.id
_entity.type
_entity.pdbx_description
1 polymer ?
#
loop_
_entity_poly.entity_id
_entity_poly.type
_entity_poly.pdbx_seq_one_letter_code
_entity_poly.pdbx_strand_id
1 'polypeptide(L)'
;MDDLKRINESSVVQPILLNIDCANGIGSKVLGQFRHELTRLNCPVSFKLYNAQTKRRDWLNKKCGADFVKLHYKAPYLYDREPGAFPLDPGNRWATIDGDADRILYFHIPDAPESTGEAGDEPHIVLLDGDKIACLFATIIKRLLPENKQLTIGVIQTAYANAAASLYLAKKVDANGHGTVLYSPSALDCIRSLPSDHPLAVFASLTNTTIGDAVADILMIEYALAYLGWSMSDWAALYTEFASRQLKVAVERPHLIQTVDAERRVSCPIALQVS
;
A
#
# COMPACT_ATOMS: atom_id res chain seq x y z
N MET A 1 24.65 11.81 -13.08
CA MET A 1 23.77 12.47 -14.10
C MET A 1 23.67 11.63 -15.37
N ASP A 2 24.64 10.78 -15.70
CA ASP A 2 24.60 9.95 -16.92
C ASP A 2 23.63 8.75 -16.90
N ASP A 3 23.23 8.23 -15.73
CA ASP A 3 22.26 7.13 -15.63
C ASP A 3 20.84 7.50 -16.13
N LEU A 4 20.53 8.79 -16.25
CA LEU A 4 19.28 9.29 -16.82
C LEU A 4 19.09 8.94 -18.31
N LYS A 5 20.17 8.57 -19.03
CA LYS A 5 20.12 8.20 -20.45
C LYS A 5 19.80 6.71 -20.71
N ARG A 6 19.38 5.95 -19.69
CA ARG A 6 18.99 4.53 -19.83
C ARG A 6 17.51 4.25 -19.62
N ILE A 7 16.65 5.27 -19.55
CA ILE A 7 15.24 5.09 -19.88
C ILE A 7 15.15 5.00 -21.41
N ASN A 8 14.87 3.79 -21.89
CA ASN A 8 14.94 3.41 -23.29
C ASN A 8 13.85 4.12 -24.12
N GLU A 9 14.21 5.15 -24.91
CA GLU A 9 13.29 5.94 -25.75
C GLU A 9 12.58 5.14 -26.87
N SER A 10 12.70 3.80 -26.89
CA SER A 10 12.06 2.90 -27.85
C SER A 10 11.24 1.77 -27.23
N SER A 11 11.14 1.66 -25.90
CA SER A 11 10.24 0.66 -25.29
C SER A 11 8.83 1.22 -25.11
N VAL A 12 7.86 0.60 -25.81
CA VAL A 12 6.43 0.81 -25.56
C VAL A 12 6.16 0.60 -24.07
N VAL A 13 5.69 1.63 -23.37
CA VAL A 13 5.28 1.50 -21.97
C VAL A 13 4.08 0.55 -21.95
N GLN A 14 4.28 -0.65 -21.42
CA GLN A 14 3.21 -1.64 -21.33
C GLN A 14 2.10 -1.09 -20.44
N PRO A 15 0.83 -1.14 -20.87
CA PRO A 15 -0.28 -0.63 -20.07
C PRO A 15 -0.41 -1.45 -18.78
N ILE A 16 -0.37 -0.77 -17.64
CA ILE A 16 -0.49 -1.35 -16.32
C ILE A 16 -1.99 -1.48 -16.00
N LEU A 17 -2.48 -2.71 -15.92
CA LEU A 17 -3.84 -2.99 -15.45
C LEU A 17 -3.82 -3.21 -13.92
N LEU A 18 -4.34 -2.25 -13.17
CA LEU A 18 -4.56 -2.37 -11.73
C LEU A 18 -6.00 -2.84 -11.47
N ASN A 19 -6.15 -4.02 -10.87
CA ASN A 19 -7.44 -4.49 -10.36
C ASN A 19 -7.65 -3.90 -8.96
N ILE A 20 -8.80 -3.30 -8.68
CA ILE A 20 -9.09 -2.66 -7.38
C ILE A 20 -10.36 -3.23 -6.78
N ASP A 21 -10.23 -3.93 -5.66
CA ASP A 21 -11.34 -4.28 -4.78
C ASP A 21 -11.77 -3.04 -3.98
N CYS A 22 -12.97 -2.53 -4.29
CA CYS A 22 -13.49 -1.31 -3.69
C CYS A 22 -14.41 -1.55 -2.47
N ALA A 23 -14.42 -2.76 -1.90
CA ALA A 23 -15.16 -3.15 -0.69
C ALA A 23 -16.68 -2.90 -0.68
N ASN A 24 -17.29 -2.62 -1.84
CA ASN A 24 -18.63 -2.04 -2.03
C ASN A 24 -18.81 -0.65 -1.37
N GLY A 25 -17.69 0.01 -1.08
CA GLY A 25 -17.55 1.31 -0.43
C GLY A 25 -17.60 2.51 -1.37
N ILE A 26 -17.62 3.70 -0.79
CA ILE A 26 -17.81 4.97 -1.52
C ILE A 26 -16.64 5.30 -2.46
N GLY A 27 -15.42 4.85 -2.13
CA GLY A 27 -14.20 5.05 -2.94
C GLY A 27 -14.33 4.56 -4.38
N SER A 28 -15.15 3.53 -4.63
CA SER A 28 -15.49 3.05 -5.99
C SER A 28 -15.99 4.15 -6.93
N LYS A 29 -16.70 5.17 -6.42
CA LYS A 29 -17.19 6.29 -7.24
C LYS A 29 -16.08 7.26 -7.61
N VAL A 30 -15.17 7.54 -6.68
CA VAL A 30 -14.03 8.43 -6.88
C VAL A 30 -13.04 7.80 -7.86
N LEU A 31 -12.69 6.53 -7.62
CA LEU A 31 -11.87 5.73 -8.55
C LEU A 31 -12.54 5.57 -9.92
N GLY A 32 -13.87 5.48 -9.96
CA GLY A 32 -14.63 5.46 -11.21
C GLY A 32 -14.45 6.73 -12.04
N GLN A 33 -14.48 7.91 -11.40
CA GLN A 33 -14.19 9.20 -12.03
C GLN A 33 -12.72 9.29 -12.45
N PHE A 34 -11.79 8.94 -11.56
CA PHE A 34 -10.36 8.95 -11.84
C PHE A 34 -9.98 8.06 -13.03
N ARG A 35 -10.56 6.87 -13.14
CA ARG A 35 -10.39 5.96 -14.28
C ARG A 35 -10.75 6.62 -15.62
N HIS A 36 -11.81 7.43 -15.66
CA HIS A 36 -12.18 8.15 -16.87
C HIS A 36 -11.14 9.23 -17.23
N GLU A 37 -10.60 9.94 -16.25
CA GLU A 37 -9.53 10.92 -16.49
C GLU A 37 -8.21 10.28 -16.91
N LEU A 38 -7.79 9.18 -16.26
CA LEU A 38 -6.61 8.40 -16.67
C LEU A 38 -6.73 7.90 -18.13
N THR A 39 -7.92 7.42 -18.51
CA THR A 39 -8.22 7.01 -19.89
C THR A 39 -8.14 8.21 -20.85
N ARG A 40 -8.75 9.35 -20.49
CA ARG A 40 -8.77 10.59 -21.28
C ARG A 40 -7.38 11.18 -21.51
N LEU A 41 -6.49 11.03 -20.53
CA LEU A 41 -5.10 11.48 -20.57
C LEU A 41 -4.15 10.46 -21.21
N ASN A 42 -4.66 9.30 -21.68
CA ASN A 42 -3.87 8.18 -22.19
C ASN A 42 -2.74 7.76 -21.22
N CYS A 43 -3.07 7.73 -19.92
CA CYS A 43 -2.14 7.30 -18.89
C CYS A 43 -1.77 5.81 -19.08
N PRO A 44 -0.52 5.40 -18.84
CA PRO A 44 -0.15 3.99 -18.87
C PRO A 44 -0.91 3.12 -17.85
N VAL A 45 -1.45 3.70 -16.79
CA VAL A 45 -2.20 2.99 -15.75
C VAL A 45 -3.70 2.99 -16.05
N SER A 46 -4.32 1.82 -16.03
CA SER A 46 -5.75 1.59 -16.22
C SER A 46 -6.34 0.85 -15.02
N PHE A 47 -7.50 1.31 -14.54
CA PHE A 47 -8.17 0.75 -13.36
C PHE A 47 -9.32 -0.18 -13.75
N LYS A 48 -9.32 -1.41 -13.22
CA LYS A 48 -10.47 -2.33 -13.26
C LYS A 48 -11.05 -2.49 -11.86
N LEU A 49 -12.23 -1.91 -11.65
CA LEU A 49 -12.88 -1.87 -10.33
C LEU A 49 -13.76 -3.12 -10.15
N TYR A 50 -13.65 -3.74 -8.98
CA TYR A 50 -14.53 -4.80 -8.48
C TYR A 50 -15.10 -4.38 -7.13
N ASN A 51 -16.16 -5.06 -6.69
CA ASN A 51 -16.92 -4.72 -5.50
C ASN A 51 -17.27 -3.23 -5.49
N ALA A 52 -17.90 -2.75 -6.57
CA ALA A 52 -18.25 -1.33 -6.76
C ALA A 52 -19.72 -1.02 -6.40
N GLN A 53 -20.42 -1.96 -5.75
CA GLN A 53 -21.88 -1.94 -5.62
C GLN A 53 -22.36 -1.11 -4.43
N THR A 54 -22.10 0.20 -4.43
CA THR A 54 -22.43 1.15 -3.32
C THR A 54 -23.90 1.20 -2.86
N LYS A 55 -24.84 0.61 -3.62
CA LYS A 55 -26.24 0.46 -3.21
C LYS A 55 -26.49 -0.78 -2.34
N ARG A 56 -25.60 -1.79 -2.39
CA ARG A 56 -25.65 -3.05 -1.64
C ARG A 56 -24.95 -2.91 -0.29
N ARG A 57 -25.62 -2.23 0.65
CA ARG A 57 -25.12 -2.06 2.04
C ARG A 57 -24.84 -3.39 2.74
N ASP A 58 -25.53 -4.46 2.33
CA ASP A 58 -25.32 -5.82 2.83
C ASP A 58 -24.03 -6.49 2.34
N TRP A 59 -23.29 -5.85 1.42
CA TRP A 59 -22.00 -6.30 0.86
C TRP A 59 -20.81 -5.40 1.25
N LEU A 60 -21.06 -4.29 1.96
CA LEU A 60 -20.00 -3.37 2.41
C LEU A 60 -19.03 -4.08 3.36
N ASN A 61 -17.73 -4.07 3.03
CA ASN A 61 -16.64 -4.72 3.77
C ASN A 61 -16.88 -6.23 4.08
N LYS A 62 -17.73 -6.92 3.31
CA LYS A 62 -18.17 -8.28 3.61
C LYS A 62 -17.35 -9.29 2.80
N LYS A 63 -16.37 -9.94 3.44
CA LYS A 63 -15.38 -10.81 2.77
C LYS A 63 -14.57 -10.09 1.68
N CYS A 64 -14.44 -8.77 1.79
CA CYS A 64 -13.68 -7.93 0.87
C CYS A 64 -13.25 -6.65 1.60
N GLY A 65 -12.38 -5.88 0.97
CA GLY A 65 -11.78 -4.66 1.50
C GLY A 65 -10.52 -4.90 2.33
N ALA A 66 -9.77 -3.82 2.55
CA ALA A 66 -8.45 -3.85 3.19
C ALA A 66 -8.42 -4.61 4.52
N ASP A 67 -9.37 -4.33 5.43
CA ASP A 67 -9.46 -5.00 6.74
C ASP A 67 -9.65 -6.53 6.61
N PHE A 68 -10.44 -7.01 5.65
CA PHE A 68 -10.62 -8.45 5.42
C PHE A 68 -9.32 -9.08 4.93
N VAL A 69 -8.71 -8.47 3.91
CA VAL A 69 -7.49 -8.97 3.28
C VAL A 69 -6.32 -9.02 4.27
N LYS A 70 -6.14 -7.98 5.12
CA LYS A 70 -5.10 -7.96 6.17
C LYS A 70 -5.37 -8.95 7.30
N LEU A 71 -6.61 -9.10 7.75
CA LEU A 71 -6.92 -9.98 8.90
C LEU A 71 -6.93 -11.46 8.54
N HIS A 72 -7.27 -11.80 7.29
CA HIS A 72 -7.44 -13.20 6.87
C HIS A 72 -6.34 -13.71 5.94
N TYR A 73 -5.50 -12.85 5.36
CA TYR A 73 -4.46 -13.24 4.38
C TYR A 73 -5.04 -14.05 3.20
N LYS A 74 -6.24 -13.66 2.75
CA LYS A 74 -6.98 -14.28 1.64
C LYS A 74 -7.42 -13.22 0.63
N ALA A 75 -7.54 -13.63 -0.63
CA ALA A 75 -8.08 -12.79 -1.69
C ALA A 75 -9.54 -12.39 -1.38
N PRO A 76 -10.00 -11.18 -1.78
CA PRO A 76 -11.36 -10.73 -1.53
C PRO A 76 -12.38 -11.50 -2.39
N TYR A 77 -13.55 -11.78 -1.82
CA TYR A 77 -14.69 -12.28 -2.58
C TYR A 77 -15.22 -11.19 -3.51
N LEU A 78 -15.36 -11.51 -4.80
CA LEU A 78 -15.75 -10.56 -5.84
C LEU A 78 -17.23 -10.77 -6.20
N TYR A 79 -18.09 -9.88 -5.70
CA TYR A 79 -19.54 -9.98 -5.86
C TYR A 79 -20.05 -9.66 -7.27
N ASP A 80 -19.37 -8.76 -7.97
CA ASP A 80 -19.75 -8.22 -9.28
C ASP A 80 -18.81 -8.65 -10.41
N ARG A 81 -18.05 -9.73 -10.21
CA ARG A 81 -17.29 -10.37 -11.30
C ARG A 81 -18.23 -10.91 -12.37
N GLU A 82 -17.78 -10.85 -13.62
CA GLU A 82 -18.48 -11.48 -14.73
C GLU A 82 -18.53 -13.01 -14.55
N PRO A 83 -19.64 -13.69 -14.90
CA PRO A 83 -19.72 -15.15 -14.83
C PRO A 83 -18.61 -15.81 -15.66
N GLY A 84 -17.79 -16.65 -15.01
CA GLY A 84 -16.65 -17.31 -15.64
C GLY A 84 -15.35 -16.50 -15.68
N ALA A 85 -15.32 -15.28 -15.13
CA ALA A 85 -14.08 -14.53 -14.99
C ALA A 85 -13.24 -15.00 -13.78
N PHE A 86 -11.95 -15.22 -14.01
CA PHE A 86 -10.94 -15.56 -13.01
C PHE A 86 -9.92 -14.42 -12.87
N PRO A 87 -10.29 -13.27 -12.27
CA PRO A 87 -9.37 -12.12 -12.21
C PRO A 87 -8.26 -12.29 -11.16
N LEU A 88 -8.33 -13.33 -10.33
CA LEU A 88 -7.34 -13.72 -9.32
C LEU A 88 -6.32 -14.72 -9.89
N ASP A 89 -5.86 -14.50 -11.12
CA ASP A 89 -4.76 -15.24 -11.72
C ASP A 89 -3.39 -14.67 -11.28
N PRO A 90 -2.31 -15.47 -11.25
CA PRO A 90 -0.96 -14.98 -11.00
C PRO A 90 -0.51 -13.89 -11.98
N GLY A 91 0.43 -13.06 -11.54
CA GLY A 91 0.90 -11.89 -12.29
C GLY A 91 -0.06 -10.68 -12.31
N ASN A 92 -1.35 -10.85 -11.99
CA ASN A 92 -2.28 -9.72 -11.88
C ASN A 92 -1.95 -8.83 -10.68
N ARG A 93 -1.82 -7.53 -10.93
CA ARG A 93 -1.65 -6.51 -9.90
C ARG A 93 -3.00 -6.20 -9.24
N TRP A 94 -3.05 -6.25 -7.91
CA TRP A 94 -4.24 -5.96 -7.13
C TRP A 94 -3.98 -4.92 -6.03
N ALA A 95 -4.95 -4.01 -5.88
CA ALA A 95 -5.16 -3.19 -4.71
C ALA A 95 -6.51 -3.54 -4.06
N THR A 96 -6.62 -3.30 -2.76
CA THR A 96 -7.88 -3.35 -2.00
C THR A 96 -7.94 -2.14 -1.08
N ILE A 97 -9.10 -1.49 -1.04
CA ILE A 97 -9.37 -0.34 -0.18
C ILE A 97 -10.47 -0.70 0.82
N ASP A 98 -10.69 0.10 1.85
CA ASP A 98 -11.84 -0.07 2.74
C ASP A 98 -13.07 0.76 2.30
N GLY A 99 -14.12 0.74 3.14
CA GLY A 99 -15.45 1.23 2.79
C GLY A 99 -15.53 2.74 2.54
N ASP A 100 -14.70 3.51 3.23
CA ASP A 100 -14.52 4.96 3.14
C ASP A 100 -13.26 5.38 2.39
N ALA A 101 -12.34 4.45 2.09
CA ALA A 101 -11.15 4.62 1.27
C ALA A 101 -10.05 5.49 1.90
N ASP A 102 -9.90 5.42 3.22
CA ASP A 102 -8.75 5.98 3.95
C ASP A 102 -7.61 4.96 4.13
N ARG A 103 -7.87 3.66 3.86
CA ARG A 103 -6.86 2.59 3.83
C ARG A 103 -6.72 1.97 2.45
N ILE A 104 -5.48 1.57 2.16
CA ILE A 104 -5.14 0.74 1.02
C ILE A 104 -4.13 -0.35 1.42
N LEU A 105 -4.27 -1.50 0.78
CA LEU A 105 -3.26 -2.55 0.71
C LEU A 105 -3.12 -2.99 -0.74
N TYR A 106 -1.93 -3.46 -1.10
CA TYR A 106 -1.71 -4.18 -2.34
C TYR A 106 -1.57 -5.69 -2.06
N PHE A 107 -1.81 -6.50 -3.08
CA PHE A 107 -1.45 -7.91 -3.06
C PHE A 107 -1.23 -8.44 -4.48
N HIS A 108 -0.71 -9.66 -4.58
CA HIS A 108 -0.80 -10.45 -5.80
C HIS A 108 -0.98 -11.94 -5.46
N ILE A 109 -1.40 -12.71 -6.45
CA ILE A 109 -1.41 -14.18 -6.35
C ILE A 109 -0.02 -14.68 -6.75
N PRO A 110 0.60 -15.62 -6.01
CA PRO A 110 1.90 -16.20 -6.37
C PRO A 110 1.77 -17.14 -7.59
N ASP A 111 2.84 -17.24 -8.38
CA ASP A 111 2.86 -18.05 -9.62
C ASP A 111 2.76 -19.56 -9.38
N ALA A 112 3.06 -20.01 -8.16
CA ALA A 112 2.85 -21.38 -7.72
C ALA A 112 1.87 -21.39 -6.54
N PRO A 113 0.82 -22.24 -6.56
CA PRO A 113 0.01 -22.47 -5.37
C PRO A 113 0.87 -23.13 -4.29
N GLU A 114 0.89 -22.58 -3.08
CA GLU A 114 1.41 -23.30 -1.91
C GLU A 114 0.59 -24.59 -1.73
N SER A 115 1.28 -25.72 -1.66
CA SER A 115 0.72 -27.08 -1.80
C SER A 115 -0.05 -27.58 -0.56
N THR A 116 -0.69 -26.66 0.16
CA THR A 116 -1.30 -26.87 1.47
C THR A 116 -2.81 -26.61 1.51
N GLY A 117 -3.40 -26.04 0.46
CA GLY A 117 -4.84 -25.76 0.38
C GLY A 117 -5.68 -27.00 0.02
N GLU A 118 -6.76 -27.24 0.77
CA GLU A 118 -7.78 -28.20 0.37
C GLU A 118 -8.58 -27.68 -0.85
N ALA A 119 -9.15 -28.60 -1.64
CA ALA A 119 -9.90 -28.26 -2.85
C ALA A 119 -11.21 -27.51 -2.53
N GLY A 120 -11.12 -26.18 -2.47
CA GLY A 120 -12.24 -25.28 -2.15
C GLY A 120 -11.83 -23.99 -1.44
N ASP A 121 -10.58 -23.87 -0.97
CA ASP A 121 -10.09 -22.64 -0.36
C ASP A 121 -9.77 -21.54 -1.39
N GLU A 122 -10.04 -20.28 -1.00
CA GLU A 122 -9.65 -19.08 -1.77
C GLU A 122 -8.10 -18.98 -1.83
N PRO A 123 -7.52 -18.50 -2.93
CA PRO A 123 -6.06 -18.54 -3.13
C PRO A 123 -5.33 -17.73 -2.06
N HIS A 124 -4.21 -18.30 -1.58
CA HIS A 124 -3.24 -17.58 -0.76
C HIS A 124 -2.67 -16.39 -1.55
N ILE A 125 -2.42 -15.29 -0.84
CA ILE A 125 -1.94 -14.04 -1.41
C ILE A 125 -0.55 -13.69 -0.87
N VAL A 126 0.25 -13.01 -1.70
CA VAL A 126 1.40 -12.25 -1.22
C VAL A 126 0.90 -10.86 -0.88
N LEU A 127 0.85 -10.54 0.42
CA LEU A 127 0.35 -9.27 0.94
C LEU A 127 1.43 -8.18 0.88
N LEU A 128 1.01 -6.97 0.48
CA LEU A 128 1.82 -5.76 0.41
C LEU A 128 1.11 -4.65 1.17
N ASP A 129 1.33 -4.60 2.48
CA ASP A 129 0.61 -3.72 3.40
C ASP A 129 1.27 -2.34 3.62
N GLY A 130 0.81 -1.61 4.62
CA GLY A 130 1.32 -0.28 4.96
C GLY A 130 2.83 -0.23 5.21
N ASP A 131 3.45 -1.28 5.77
CA ASP A 131 4.91 -1.32 5.95
C ASP A 131 5.63 -1.47 4.60
N LYS A 132 5.08 -2.28 3.69
CA LYS A 132 5.59 -2.43 2.32
C LYS A 132 5.47 -1.13 1.53
N ILE A 133 4.35 -0.41 1.67
CA ILE A 133 4.12 0.90 1.06
C ILE A 133 5.10 1.94 1.63
N ALA A 134 5.24 2.00 2.94
CA ALA A 134 6.18 2.89 3.61
C ALA A 134 7.65 2.63 3.19
N CYS A 135 8.05 1.36 3.08
CA CYS A 135 9.38 0.99 2.57
C CYS A 135 9.59 1.37 1.09
N LEU A 136 8.57 1.22 0.25
CA LEU A 136 8.61 1.65 -1.16
C LEU A 136 8.80 3.16 -1.27
N PHE A 137 7.97 3.95 -0.58
CA PHE A 137 8.03 5.41 -0.57
C PHE A 137 9.37 5.92 -0.03
N ALA A 138 9.83 5.37 1.09
CA ALA A 138 11.13 5.73 1.67
C ALA A 138 12.30 5.41 0.71
N THR A 139 12.21 4.32 -0.06
CA THR A 139 13.23 3.94 -1.05
C THR A 139 13.27 4.90 -2.24
N ILE A 140 12.12 5.25 -2.83
CA ILE A 140 12.09 6.21 -3.95
C ILE A 140 12.53 7.60 -3.49
N ILE A 141 12.06 8.08 -2.33
CA ILE A 141 12.52 9.37 -1.77
C ILE A 141 14.04 9.36 -1.59
N LYS A 142 14.63 8.31 -1.01
CA LYS A 142 16.10 8.21 -0.83
C LYS A 142 16.87 8.27 -2.15
N ARG A 143 16.37 7.62 -3.21
CA ARG A 143 16.98 7.69 -4.56
C ARG A 143 16.82 9.04 -5.24
N LEU A 144 15.82 9.83 -4.84
CA LEU A 144 15.47 11.12 -5.43
C LEU A 144 15.97 12.34 -4.66
N LEU A 145 16.48 12.16 -3.44
CA LEU A 145 17.03 13.24 -2.64
C LEU A 145 18.34 13.79 -3.27
N PRO A 146 18.47 15.11 -3.45
CA PRO A 146 19.73 15.70 -3.91
C PRO A 146 20.86 15.53 -2.87
N GLU A 147 21.97 14.90 -3.26
CA GLU A 147 23.15 14.66 -2.38
C GLU A 147 23.74 15.95 -1.79
N ASN A 148 23.56 17.09 -2.47
CA ASN A 148 24.05 18.40 -2.05
C ASN A 148 23.17 19.09 -0.98
N LYS A 149 22.11 18.43 -0.49
CA LYS A 149 21.21 18.96 0.53
C LYS A 149 21.23 18.04 1.75
N GLN A 150 21.46 18.62 2.93
CA GLN A 150 21.39 17.89 4.21
C GLN A 150 19.93 17.62 4.60
N LEU A 151 19.30 16.68 3.89
CA LEU A 151 17.94 16.20 4.15
C LEU A 151 17.97 14.75 4.67
N THR A 152 17.15 14.47 5.67
CA THR A 152 17.03 13.16 6.32
C THR A 152 15.63 12.57 6.11
N ILE A 153 15.48 11.25 6.27
CA ILE A 153 14.21 10.53 6.10
C ILE A 153 13.81 9.86 7.44
N GLY A 154 12.51 9.90 7.77
CA GLY A 154 11.87 9.13 8.85
C GLY A 154 10.52 8.55 8.38
N VAL A 155 10.02 7.48 9.01
CA VAL A 155 8.97 6.59 8.45
C VAL A 155 7.96 6.01 9.49
N ILE A 156 6.65 6.21 9.23
CA ILE A 156 5.41 5.59 9.80
C ILE A 156 5.54 4.17 10.34
N GLN A 157 5.84 3.96 11.64
CA GLN A 157 5.59 2.66 12.26
C GLN A 157 4.92 2.78 13.63
N THR A 158 4.03 1.84 13.92
CA THR A 158 3.37 1.62 15.21
C THR A 158 3.85 0.29 15.79
N ALA A 159 3.35 -0.11 16.97
CA ALA A 159 3.62 -1.42 17.56
C ALA A 159 3.22 -2.62 16.66
N TYR A 160 2.34 -2.41 15.68
CA TYR A 160 1.88 -3.44 14.74
C TYR A 160 2.82 -3.69 13.56
N ALA A 161 3.82 -2.84 13.35
CA ALA A 161 4.72 -2.94 12.22
C ALA A 161 5.61 -4.18 12.28
N ASN A 162 5.86 -4.82 11.13
CA ASN A 162 6.74 -5.96 11.07
C ASN A 162 8.19 -5.52 11.31
N ALA A 163 8.88 -6.09 12.30
CA ALA A 163 10.25 -5.70 12.63
C ALA A 163 11.23 -5.89 11.44
N ALA A 164 10.91 -6.74 10.47
CA ALA A 164 11.68 -6.86 9.23
C ALA A 164 11.65 -5.57 8.38
N ALA A 165 10.52 -4.85 8.37
CA ALA A 165 10.39 -3.54 7.71
C ALA A 165 11.26 -2.48 8.41
N SER A 166 11.23 -2.43 9.75
CA SER A 166 12.10 -1.53 10.54
C SER A 166 13.58 -1.80 10.28
N LEU A 167 13.97 -3.08 10.21
CA LEU A 167 15.35 -3.50 9.87
C LEU A 167 15.73 -3.14 8.43
N TYR A 168 14.81 -3.23 7.48
CA TYR A 168 15.01 -2.78 6.10
C TYR A 168 15.27 -1.28 6.05
N LEU A 169 14.39 -0.48 6.64
CA LEU A 169 14.45 0.99 6.66
C LEU A 169 15.77 1.48 7.26
N ALA A 170 16.16 0.95 8.42
CA ALA A 170 17.43 1.28 9.06
C ALA A 170 18.66 0.92 8.19
N LYS A 171 18.66 -0.26 7.54
CA LYS A 171 19.84 -0.75 6.79
C LYS A 171 19.95 -0.25 5.34
N LYS A 172 18.85 0.14 4.71
CA LYS A 172 18.80 0.46 3.27
C LYS A 172 18.43 1.91 2.96
N VAL A 173 17.62 2.53 3.82
CA VAL A 173 17.21 3.94 3.66
C VAL A 173 18.05 4.86 4.56
N ASP A 174 18.63 4.32 5.64
CA ASP A 174 19.22 5.10 6.74
C ASP A 174 18.14 6.02 7.36
N ALA A 175 16.98 5.42 7.63
CA ALA A 175 15.81 6.11 8.17
C ALA A 175 15.66 5.87 9.68
N ASN A 176 15.50 6.97 10.42
CA ASN A 176 15.53 6.97 11.88
C ASN A 176 14.12 7.12 12.47
N GLY A 177 13.46 6.00 12.79
CA GLY A 177 12.14 6.07 13.42
C GLY A 177 11.12 6.78 12.52
N HIS A 178 10.27 7.66 13.07
CA HIS A 178 8.91 7.88 12.51
C HIS A 178 8.41 9.34 12.59
N GLY A 179 7.63 9.88 11.63
CA GLY A 179 7.29 9.37 10.28
C GLY A 179 5.94 9.85 9.69
N THR A 180 5.25 8.97 8.92
CA THR A 180 4.43 9.24 7.70
C THR A 180 5.24 10.10 6.71
N VAL A 181 4.76 10.42 5.51
CA VAL A 181 5.53 11.32 4.63
C VAL A 181 5.26 12.77 5.03
N LEU A 182 5.96 13.22 6.06
CA LEU A 182 5.99 14.63 6.47
C LEU A 182 7.23 15.31 5.91
N TYR A 183 7.02 16.43 5.21
CA TYR A 183 8.09 17.29 4.72
C TYR A 183 8.35 18.41 5.73
N SER A 184 9.59 18.53 6.19
CA SER A 184 10.03 19.72 6.93
C SER A 184 9.98 20.96 6.02
N PRO A 185 9.91 22.20 6.56
CA PRO A 185 9.94 23.42 5.75
C PRO A 185 11.15 23.45 4.79
N SER A 186 12.34 23.07 5.27
CA SER A 186 13.55 22.97 4.44
C SER A 186 13.45 21.93 3.33
N ALA A 187 12.73 20.82 3.55
CA ALA A 187 12.46 19.82 2.51
C ALA A 187 11.46 20.37 1.48
N LEU A 188 10.40 21.07 1.90
CA LEU A 188 9.46 21.73 0.99
C LEU A 188 10.13 22.81 0.14
N ASP A 189 10.99 23.63 0.73
CA ASP A 189 11.72 24.67 0.00
C ASP A 189 12.75 24.08 -0.96
N CYS A 190 13.36 22.95 -0.60
CA CYS A 190 14.16 22.16 -1.55
C CYS A 190 13.31 21.65 -2.71
N ILE A 191 12.16 21.02 -2.44
CA ILE A 191 11.24 20.48 -3.45
C ILE A 191 10.75 21.59 -4.39
N ARG A 192 10.37 22.75 -3.86
CA ARG A 192 9.95 23.94 -4.63
C ARG A 192 11.07 24.54 -5.48
N SER A 193 12.34 24.28 -5.16
CA SER A 193 13.49 24.72 -5.95
C SER A 193 13.83 23.78 -7.11
N LEU A 194 13.20 22.60 -7.17
CA LEU A 194 13.36 21.65 -8.27
C LEU A 194 12.42 22.00 -9.43
N PRO A 195 12.75 21.63 -10.68
CA PRO A 195 11.83 21.68 -11.80
C PRO A 195 10.50 20.96 -11.51
N SER A 196 9.39 21.42 -12.08
CA SER A 196 8.05 20.85 -11.84
C SER A 196 7.90 19.41 -12.36
N ASP A 197 8.70 19.03 -13.36
CA ASP A 197 8.82 17.69 -13.92
C ASP A 197 9.87 16.81 -13.20
N HIS A 198 10.60 17.37 -12.22
CA HIS A 198 11.56 16.60 -11.44
C HIS A 198 10.84 15.50 -10.64
N PRO A 199 11.29 14.23 -10.69
CA PRO A 199 10.56 13.12 -10.08
C PRO A 199 10.19 13.32 -8.61
N LEU A 200 11.07 13.93 -7.80
CA LEU A 200 10.77 14.24 -6.39
C LEU A 200 9.64 15.28 -6.23
N ALA A 201 9.57 16.26 -7.12
CA ALA A 201 8.53 17.29 -7.10
C ALA A 201 7.19 16.71 -7.55
N VAL A 202 7.19 15.87 -8.59
CA VAL A 202 6.00 15.11 -9.01
C VAL A 202 5.51 14.21 -7.88
N PHE A 203 6.38 13.39 -7.28
CA PHE A 203 6.01 12.49 -6.18
C PHE A 203 5.46 13.26 -4.97
N ALA A 204 6.10 14.36 -4.57
CA ALA A 204 5.61 15.22 -3.48
C ALA A 204 4.29 15.93 -3.83
N SER A 205 4.02 16.25 -5.10
CA SER A 205 2.75 16.87 -5.52
C SER A 205 1.56 15.91 -5.43
N LEU A 206 1.81 14.60 -5.42
CA LEU A 206 0.78 13.57 -5.25
C LEU A 206 0.42 13.32 -3.77
N THR A 207 1.24 13.75 -2.80
CA THR A 207 0.99 13.44 -1.39
C THR A 207 -0.22 14.20 -0.84
N ASN A 208 -1.21 13.48 -0.32
CA ASN A 208 -2.19 14.05 0.59
C ASN A 208 -1.59 14.11 2.01
N THR A 209 -1.15 15.29 2.45
CA THR A 209 -0.50 15.48 3.75
C THR A 209 -1.48 15.66 4.92
N THR A 210 -2.80 15.55 4.68
CA THR A 210 -3.82 15.89 5.69
C THR A 210 -4.47 14.66 6.32
N ILE A 211 -4.84 13.65 5.53
CA ILE A 211 -5.49 12.39 5.96
C ILE A 211 -5.01 11.27 5.02
N GLY A 212 -5.07 10.00 5.46
CA GLY A 212 -4.91 8.84 4.58
C GLY A 212 -5.89 8.89 3.41
N ASP A 213 -5.39 8.63 2.21
CA ASP A 213 -6.12 8.81 0.96
C ASP A 213 -5.71 7.69 0.00
N ALA A 214 -6.52 6.63 -0.01
CA ALA A 214 -6.21 5.45 -0.81
C ALA A 214 -6.11 5.75 -2.31
N VAL A 215 -6.74 6.82 -2.81
CA VAL A 215 -6.68 7.20 -4.23
C VAL A 215 -5.36 7.90 -4.55
N ALA A 216 -4.90 8.80 -3.68
CA ALA A 216 -3.58 9.41 -3.80
C ALA A 216 -2.46 8.36 -3.64
N ASP A 217 -2.59 7.46 -2.66
CA ASP A 217 -1.62 6.40 -2.40
C ASP A 217 -1.48 5.43 -3.58
N ILE A 218 -2.57 5.06 -4.28
CA ILE A 218 -2.48 4.30 -5.55
C ILE A 218 -1.55 5.00 -6.54
N LEU A 219 -1.77 6.28 -6.80
CA LEU A 219 -0.99 7.03 -7.79
C LEU A 219 0.48 7.11 -7.39
N MET A 220 0.77 7.30 -6.10
CA MET A 220 2.13 7.30 -5.57
C MET A 220 2.80 5.92 -5.66
N ILE A 221 2.08 4.83 -5.39
CA ILE A 221 2.59 3.45 -5.48
C ILE A 221 2.86 3.09 -6.95
N GLU A 222 1.91 3.31 -7.85
CA GLU A 222 2.08 3.04 -9.28
C GLU A 222 3.22 3.89 -9.88
N TYR A 223 3.32 5.16 -9.51
CA TYR A 223 4.44 6.03 -9.89
C TYR A 223 5.78 5.49 -9.37
N ALA A 224 5.84 5.08 -8.09
CA ALA A 224 7.07 4.58 -7.50
C ALA A 224 7.53 3.27 -8.14
N LEU A 225 6.61 2.32 -8.37
CA LEU A 225 6.92 1.07 -9.06
C LEU A 225 7.38 1.32 -10.51
N ALA A 226 6.73 2.22 -11.24
CA ALA A 226 7.13 2.60 -12.60
C ALA A 226 8.52 3.27 -12.63
N TYR A 227 8.79 4.22 -11.73
CA TYR A 227 10.08 4.91 -11.65
C TYR A 227 11.23 3.98 -11.25
N LEU A 228 10.98 3.02 -10.36
CA LEU A 228 11.98 2.04 -9.92
C LEU A 228 12.15 0.88 -10.91
N GLY A 229 11.23 0.72 -11.87
CA GLY A 229 11.18 -0.42 -12.80
C GLY A 229 10.81 -1.74 -12.11
N TRP A 230 9.98 -1.69 -11.07
CA TRP A 230 9.70 -2.84 -10.19
C TRP A 230 8.38 -3.54 -10.49
N SER A 231 8.44 -4.87 -10.54
CA SER A 231 7.28 -5.75 -10.49
C SER A 231 6.72 -5.86 -9.07
N MET A 232 5.57 -6.52 -8.94
CA MET A 232 4.99 -6.86 -7.62
C MET A 232 5.92 -7.77 -6.81
N SER A 233 6.59 -8.71 -7.48
CA SER A 233 7.55 -9.64 -6.88
C SER A 233 8.82 -8.92 -6.40
N ASP A 234 9.32 -7.92 -7.14
CA ASP A 234 10.46 -7.11 -6.71
C ASP A 234 10.13 -6.30 -5.45
N TRP A 235 8.92 -5.72 -5.40
CA TRP A 235 8.45 -4.99 -4.23
C TRP A 235 8.21 -5.92 -3.03
N ALA A 236 7.64 -7.10 -3.23
CA ALA A 236 7.52 -8.13 -2.19
C ALA A 236 8.89 -8.53 -1.64
N ALA A 237 9.88 -8.71 -2.52
CA ALA A 237 11.26 -9.09 -2.20
C ALA A 237 12.08 -8.03 -1.46
N LEU A 238 11.57 -6.82 -1.20
CA LEU A 238 12.25 -5.79 -0.39
C LEU A 238 12.80 -6.33 0.94
N TYR A 239 11.99 -7.13 1.63
CA TYR A 239 12.34 -7.83 2.87
C TYR A 239 11.40 -9.03 3.06
N THR A 240 11.88 -10.11 3.67
CA THR A 240 11.02 -11.20 4.13
C THR A 240 10.40 -10.82 5.48
N GLU A 241 9.08 -10.89 5.59
CA GLU A 241 8.36 -10.62 6.83
C GLU A 241 8.75 -11.65 7.91
N PHE A 242 8.86 -11.22 9.17
CA PHE A 242 8.84 -12.19 10.27
C PHE A 242 7.41 -12.72 10.47
N ALA A 243 7.29 -14.02 10.75
CA ALA A 243 6.02 -14.66 11.04
C ALA A 243 5.30 -13.93 12.19
N SER A 244 4.09 -13.46 11.92
CA SER A 244 3.29 -12.66 12.84
C SER A 244 1.81 -13.04 12.72
N ARG A 245 1.01 -12.72 13.74
CA ARG A 245 -0.43 -13.00 13.73
C ARG A 245 -1.17 -11.95 14.55
N GLN A 246 -2.12 -11.28 13.91
CA GLN A 246 -3.06 -10.37 14.58
C GLN A 246 -4.36 -11.13 14.90
N LEU A 247 -4.90 -10.93 16.11
CA LEU A 247 -6.17 -11.52 16.54
C LEU A 247 -7.09 -10.43 17.08
N LYS A 248 -8.36 -10.46 16.67
CA LYS A 248 -9.40 -9.58 17.19
C LYS A 248 -10.18 -10.32 18.28
N VAL A 249 -9.91 -9.99 19.54
CA VAL A 249 -10.59 -10.57 20.71
C VAL A 249 -11.76 -9.66 21.11
N ALA A 250 -12.97 -10.22 21.14
CA ALA A 250 -14.13 -9.51 21.67
C ALA A 250 -14.08 -9.53 23.21
N VAL A 251 -14.19 -8.36 23.83
CA VAL A 251 -14.21 -8.20 25.29
C VAL A 251 -15.37 -7.30 25.70
N GLU A 252 -15.97 -7.58 26.86
CA GLU A 252 -17.15 -6.86 27.36
C GLU A 252 -16.86 -5.38 27.65
N ARG A 253 -15.66 -5.08 28.20
CA ARG A 253 -15.26 -3.75 28.68
C ARG A 253 -13.86 -3.37 28.20
N PRO A 254 -13.68 -3.08 26.88
CA PRO A 254 -12.37 -2.81 26.29
C PRO A 254 -11.68 -1.57 26.89
N HIS A 255 -12.44 -0.56 27.31
CA HIS A 255 -11.94 0.68 27.92
C HIS A 255 -11.22 0.49 29.26
N LEU A 256 -11.30 -0.71 29.88
CA LEU A 256 -10.52 -1.05 31.07
C LEU A 256 -9.09 -1.48 30.75
N ILE A 257 -8.80 -1.81 29.48
CA ILE A 257 -7.45 -2.10 29.01
C ILE A 257 -6.79 -0.76 28.68
N GLN A 258 -5.80 -0.38 29.47
CA GLN A 258 -5.01 0.84 29.30
C GLN A 258 -3.58 0.47 28.94
N THR A 259 -2.96 1.25 28.05
CA THR A 259 -1.62 1.00 27.52
C THR A 259 -0.70 2.20 27.72
N VAL A 260 0.60 1.95 27.60
CA VAL A 260 1.69 2.93 27.66
C VAL A 260 2.78 2.53 26.66
N ASP A 261 3.82 3.36 26.52
CA ASP A 261 5.01 3.07 25.70
C ASP A 261 4.69 2.79 24.21
N ALA A 262 4.02 3.75 23.57
CA ALA A 262 3.48 3.63 22.20
C ALA A 262 2.60 2.39 22.01
N GLU A 263 1.74 2.15 23.00
CA GLU A 263 0.81 1.01 23.11
C GLU A 263 1.46 -0.38 23.21
N ARG A 264 2.79 -0.46 23.31
CA ARG A 264 3.54 -1.73 23.39
C ARG A 264 3.42 -2.43 24.75
N ARG A 265 2.90 -1.74 25.77
CA ARG A 265 2.78 -2.27 27.13
C ARG A 265 1.42 -1.96 27.74
N VAL A 266 0.75 -2.97 28.30
CA VAL A 266 -0.47 -2.80 29.10
C VAL A 266 -0.09 -2.27 30.49
N SER A 267 -0.69 -1.15 30.89
CA SER A 267 -0.54 -0.56 32.23
C SER A 267 -1.67 -0.99 33.17
N CYS A 268 -2.87 -1.23 32.64
CA CYS A 268 -4.02 -1.72 33.40
C CYS A 268 -4.88 -2.67 32.54
N PRO A 269 -5.39 -3.79 33.10
CA PRO A 269 -4.92 -4.42 34.33
C PRO A 269 -3.51 -5.01 34.15
N ILE A 270 -2.59 -4.69 35.06
CA ILE A 270 -1.16 -5.02 34.95
C ILE A 270 -0.87 -6.53 34.76
N ALA A 271 -1.76 -7.39 35.26
CA ALA A 271 -1.68 -8.84 35.11
C ALA A 271 -1.67 -9.32 33.64
N LEU A 272 -2.20 -8.54 32.69
CA LEU A 272 -2.16 -8.86 31.26
C LEU A 272 -0.78 -8.61 30.62
N GLN A 273 0.10 -7.84 31.27
CA GLN A 273 1.44 -7.52 30.74
C GLN A 273 2.52 -8.53 31.16
N VAL A 274 2.23 -9.38 32.16
CA VAL A 274 3.23 -10.27 32.76
C VAL A 274 3.26 -11.61 32.02
N SER A 275 3.99 -11.64 30.91
CA SER A 275 4.43 -12.85 30.21
C SER A 275 5.81 -12.64 29.57
#